data_AF-A0A4Q2KP98-F1
#
_entry.id   AF-A0A4Q2KP98-F1
#
_cell.length_a   1.000
_cell.length_b   1.000
_cell.length_c   1.000
_cell.angle_alpha   90.00
_cell.angle_beta   90.00
_cell.angle_gamma   90.00
#
_symmetry.space_group_name_H-M   'P 1'
#
loop_
_entity.id
_entity.type
_entity.pdbx_description
1 polymer ?
#
loop_
_entity_poly.entity_id
_entity_poly.type
_entity_poly.pdbx_seq_one_letter_code
_entity_poly.pdbx_strand_id
1 'polypeptide(L)'
;MRLRSAAEHNRSRSKPAFHAQWQPSYKRALPLQSGIGIVPGLAGLVACYVSWDWRWLAGGVVMLANWPLTLLAIALVNKYLMAMQECEAGAESRVMLIQWGRLHNVRSALRAASTVLFLWGFAATS
;
A
#
# COMPACT_ATOMS: atom_id res chain seq x y z
N MET A 1 38.29 0.76 -18.10
CA MET A 1 38.06 1.78 -17.04
C MET A 1 36.93 2.79 -17.36
N ARG A 2 36.69 3.20 -18.62
CA ARG A 2 35.65 4.22 -18.96
C ARG A 2 34.17 3.81 -18.82
N LEU A 3 33.83 2.52 -18.92
CA LEU A 3 32.43 2.07 -18.87
C LEU A 3 31.76 2.21 -17.49
N ARG A 4 32.52 2.10 -16.38
CA ARG A 4 31.99 2.34 -15.02
C ARG A 4 31.63 3.80 -14.77
N SER A 5 32.44 4.73 -15.26
CA SER A 5 32.21 6.17 -15.09
C SER A 5 30.94 6.66 -15.80
N ALA A 6 30.64 6.16 -17.00
CA ALA A 6 29.40 6.47 -17.71
C ALA A 6 28.16 5.89 -17.01
N ALA A 7 28.26 4.66 -16.48
CA ALA A 7 27.19 4.02 -15.74
C ALA A 7 26.91 4.72 -14.39
N GLU A 8 27.96 5.17 -13.70
CA GLU A 8 27.86 5.93 -12.45
C GLU A 8 27.27 7.34 -12.68
N HIS A 9 27.68 8.01 -13.75
CA HIS A 9 27.15 9.33 -14.15
C HIS A 9 25.67 9.25 -14.57
N ASN A 10 25.27 8.21 -15.30
CA ASN A 10 23.87 8.00 -15.67
C ASN A 10 23.02 7.66 -14.44
N ARG A 11 23.56 6.84 -13.53
CA ARG A 11 22.90 6.48 -12.27
C ARG A 11 22.70 7.70 -11.37
N SER A 12 23.68 8.61 -11.26
CA SER A 12 23.53 9.83 -10.46
C SER A 12 22.50 10.80 -11.05
N ARG A 13 22.40 10.92 -12.39
CA ARG A 13 21.37 11.75 -13.04
C ARG A 13 19.94 11.25 -12.86
N SER A 14 19.75 9.93 -12.79
CA SER A 14 18.40 9.33 -12.66
C SER A 14 17.79 9.43 -11.26
N LYS A 15 18.61 9.50 -10.21
CA LYS A 15 18.14 9.47 -8.80
C LYS A 15 17.36 10.73 -8.38
N PRO A 16 17.84 11.96 -8.65
CA PRO A 16 17.11 13.18 -8.32
C PRO A 16 15.78 13.27 -9.10
N ALA A 17 15.80 12.83 -10.36
CA ALA A 17 14.62 12.81 -11.22
C ALA A 17 13.53 11.84 -10.69
N PHE A 18 13.92 10.68 -10.18
CA PHE A 18 12.99 9.72 -9.57
C PHE A 18 12.34 10.30 -8.31
N HIS A 19 13.13 10.86 -7.38
CA HIS A 19 12.61 11.38 -6.12
C HIS A 19 11.67 12.58 -6.33
N ALA A 20 12.04 13.47 -7.26
CA ALA A 20 11.24 14.65 -7.62
C ALA A 20 9.87 14.27 -8.22
N GLN A 21 9.76 13.14 -8.92
CA GLN A 21 8.49 12.66 -9.48
C GLN A 21 7.69 11.81 -8.48
N TRP A 22 8.37 10.97 -7.70
CA TRP A 22 7.71 10.03 -6.78
C TRP A 22 7.02 10.73 -5.61
N GLN A 23 7.66 11.72 -4.97
CA GLN A 23 7.11 12.40 -3.80
C GLN A 23 5.74 13.09 -4.05
N PRO A 24 5.56 13.91 -5.10
CA PRO A 24 4.27 14.53 -5.38
C PRO A 24 3.20 13.52 -5.82
N SER A 25 3.58 12.45 -6.54
CA SER A 25 2.69 11.35 -6.89
C SER A 25 2.15 10.65 -5.64
N TYR A 26 3.02 10.33 -4.69
CA TYR A 26 2.66 9.68 -3.44
C TYR A 26 1.68 10.50 -2.58
N LYS A 27 1.93 11.82 -2.45
CA LYS A 27 1.04 12.72 -1.69
C LYS A 27 -0.39 12.74 -2.22
N ARG A 28 -0.57 12.59 -3.53
CA ARG A 28 -1.90 12.57 -4.18
C ARG A 28 -2.58 11.19 -4.10
N ALA A 29 -1.79 10.12 -4.11
CA ALA A 29 -2.32 8.76 -4.11
C ALA A 29 -2.86 8.33 -2.73
N LEU A 30 -2.28 8.82 -1.64
CA LEU A 30 -2.60 8.38 -0.29
C LEU A 30 -4.07 8.65 0.13
N PRO A 31 -4.64 9.86 -0.07
CA PRO A 31 -6.03 10.12 0.28
C PRO A 31 -7.01 9.26 -0.53
N LEU A 32 -6.72 9.09 -1.83
CA LEU A 32 -7.56 8.32 -2.75
C LEU A 32 -7.56 6.82 -2.39
N GLN A 33 -6.39 6.25 -2.08
CA GLN A 33 -6.27 4.84 -1.70
C GLN A 33 -6.97 4.54 -0.37
N SER A 34 -6.93 5.48 0.59
CA SER A 34 -7.65 5.34 1.85
C SER A 34 -9.16 5.31 1.62
N GLY A 35 -9.70 6.22 0.80
CA GLY A 35 -11.14 6.28 0.51
C GLY A 35 -11.72 4.98 -0.07
N ILE A 36 -10.99 4.34 -0.98
CA ILE A 36 -11.39 3.05 -1.60
C ILE A 36 -11.43 1.89 -0.57
N GLY A 37 -10.77 2.01 0.59
CA GLY A 37 -10.82 0.99 1.64
C GLY A 37 -12.07 1.07 2.52
N ILE A 38 -12.55 2.28 2.85
CA ILE A 38 -13.72 2.46 3.74
C ILE A 38 -14.99 1.99 3.07
N VAL A 39 -15.23 2.43 1.83
CA VAL A 39 -16.51 2.21 1.14
C VAL A 39 -16.90 0.72 1.09
N PRO A 40 -16.06 -0.20 0.60
CA PRO A 40 -16.37 -1.63 0.62
C PRO A 40 -16.40 -2.23 2.03
N GLY A 41 -15.61 -1.70 2.98
CA GLY A 41 -15.66 -2.12 4.38
C GLY A 41 -17.03 -1.85 5.01
N LEU A 42 -17.55 -0.63 4.85
CA LEU A 42 -18.89 -0.24 5.31
C LEU A 42 -19.99 -0.99 4.55
N ALA A 43 -19.85 -1.15 3.24
CA ALA A 43 -20.80 -1.91 2.44
C ALA A 43 -20.90 -3.37 2.92
N GLY A 44 -19.79 -4.00 3.32
CA GLY A 44 -19.78 -5.33 3.93
C GLY A 44 -20.55 -5.42 5.25
N LEU A 45 -20.46 -4.38 6.09
CA LEU A 45 -21.25 -4.29 7.34
C LEU A 45 -22.75 -4.18 7.04
N VAL A 46 -23.12 -3.33 6.09
CA VAL A 46 -24.53 -3.17 5.66
C VAL A 46 -25.06 -4.48 5.05
N ALA A 47 -24.27 -5.15 4.21
CA ALA A 47 -24.65 -6.42 3.61
C ALA A 47 -24.86 -7.53 4.65
N CYS A 48 -24.02 -7.60 5.69
CA CYS A 48 -24.21 -8.53 6.81
C CYS A 48 -25.53 -8.25 7.54
N TYR A 49 -25.87 -6.98 7.77
CA TYR A 49 -27.11 -6.61 8.46
C TYR A 49 -28.36 -6.98 7.66
N VAL A 50 -28.33 -6.81 6.34
CA VAL A 50 -29.47 -7.12 5.46
C VAL A 50 -29.63 -8.63 5.22
N SER A 51 -28.52 -9.34 5.01
CA SER A 51 -28.54 -10.79 4.68
C SER A 51 -28.54 -11.72 5.89
N TRP A 52 -28.23 -11.21 7.09
CA TRP A 52 -27.89 -12.02 8.28
C TRP A 52 -26.73 -13.02 8.07
N ASP A 53 -25.93 -12.85 7.01
CA ASP A 53 -24.77 -13.69 6.72
C ASP A 53 -23.47 -13.03 7.22
N TRP A 54 -22.84 -13.68 8.19
CA TRP A 54 -21.59 -13.25 8.83
C TRP A 54 -20.39 -13.17 7.86
N ARG A 55 -20.45 -13.83 6.69
CA ARG A 55 -19.37 -13.80 5.68
C ARG A 55 -19.14 -12.38 5.15
N TRP A 56 -20.20 -11.58 5.03
CA TRP A 56 -20.10 -10.16 4.67
C TRP A 56 -19.39 -9.33 5.73
N LEU A 57 -19.65 -9.63 7.01
CA LEU A 57 -18.94 -9.02 8.13
C LEU A 57 -17.45 -9.39 8.11
N ALA A 58 -17.13 -10.67 7.87
CA ALA A 58 -15.74 -11.11 7.75
C ALA A 58 -15.00 -10.36 6.61
N GLY A 59 -15.60 -10.27 5.42
CA GLY A 59 -15.04 -9.51 4.30
C GLY A 59 -14.85 -8.03 4.62
N GLY A 60 -15.84 -7.40 5.28
CA GLY A 60 -15.81 -6.00 5.69
C GLY A 60 -14.74 -5.71 6.75
N VAL A 61 -14.61 -6.56 7.77
CA VAL A 61 -13.59 -6.45 8.82
C VAL A 61 -12.19 -6.60 8.23
N VAL A 62 -11.97 -7.58 7.34
CA VAL A 62 -10.68 -7.75 6.66
C VAL A 62 -10.34 -6.52 5.81
N MET A 63 -11.32 -5.92 5.14
CA MET A 63 -11.12 -4.67 4.39
C MET A 63 -10.78 -3.49 5.31
N LEU A 64 -11.46 -3.36 6.44
CA LEU A 64 -11.19 -2.29 7.42
C LEU A 64 -9.86 -2.49 8.15
N ALA A 65 -9.44 -3.73 8.42
CA ALA A 65 -8.12 -4.05 9.00
C ALA A 65 -6.95 -3.62 8.10
N ASN A 66 -7.20 -3.42 6.80
CA ASN A 66 -6.23 -2.85 5.88
C ASN A 66 -5.88 -1.38 6.20
N TRP A 67 -6.79 -0.65 6.86
CA TRP A 67 -6.63 0.75 7.23
C TRP A 67 -5.51 1.00 8.25
N PRO A 68 -5.49 0.33 9.43
CA PRO A 68 -4.41 0.51 10.41
C PRO A 68 -3.04 0.09 9.84
N LEU A 69 -2.96 -0.98 9.03
CA LEU A 69 -1.73 -1.36 8.33
C LEU A 69 -1.22 -0.24 7.41
N THR A 70 -2.14 0.44 6.71
CA THR A 70 -1.78 1.50 5.77
C THR A 70 -1.31 2.76 6.48
N LEU A 71 -2.02 3.21 7.53
CA LEU A 71 -1.67 4.44 8.24
C LEU A 71 -0.46 4.27 9.17
N LEU A 72 -0.37 3.16 9.91
CA LEU A 72 0.66 3.00 10.94
C LEU A 72 1.95 2.42 10.38
N ALA A 73 1.89 1.49 9.43
CA ALA A 73 3.11 0.88 8.90
C ALA A 73 3.58 1.58 7.62
N ILE A 74 2.70 1.63 6.61
CA ILE A 74 3.10 2.10 5.28
C ILE A 74 3.30 3.62 5.25
N ALA A 75 2.38 4.40 5.80
CA ALA A 75 2.51 5.86 5.77
C ALA A 75 3.69 6.36 6.63
N LEU A 76 4.00 5.70 7.76
CA LEU A 76 5.21 6.03 8.55
C LEU A 76 6.48 5.73 7.76
N VAL A 77 6.62 4.53 7.18
CA VAL A 77 7.80 4.18 6.36
C VAL A 77 7.96 5.15 5.19
N ASN A 78 6.86 5.55 4.54
CA ASN A 78 6.93 6.55 3.47
C ASN A 78 7.31 7.94 3.99
N LYS A 79 6.85 8.35 5.18
CA LYS A 79 7.27 9.62 5.79
C LYS A 79 8.79 9.65 6.02
N TYR A 80 9.37 8.55 6.50
CA TYR A 80 10.82 8.42 6.66
C TYR A 80 11.54 8.42 5.30
N LEU A 81 11.05 7.68 4.30
CA LEU A 81 11.59 7.70 2.93
C LEU A 81 11.50 9.08 2.26
N MET A 82 10.49 9.87 2.58
CA MET A 82 10.34 11.24 2.09
C MET A 82 11.27 12.24 2.80
N ALA A 83 11.73 11.92 4.02
CA ALA A 83 12.58 12.77 4.84
C ALA A 83 14.09 12.47 4.68
N MET A 84 14.47 11.26 4.23
CA MET A 84 15.86 10.91 3.96
C MET A 84 16.47 11.82 2.89
N GLN A 85 17.63 12.42 3.20
CA GLN A 85 18.42 13.19 2.24
C GLN A 85 19.19 12.25 1.30
N GLU A 86 19.41 12.70 0.05
CA GLU A 86 20.01 11.88 -1.02
C GLU A 86 21.41 11.33 -0.68
N CYS A 87 22.13 11.96 0.25
CA CYS A 87 23.43 11.54 0.76
C CYS A 87 23.38 10.32 1.71
N GLU A 88 22.23 10.02 2.31
CA GLU A 88 22.03 8.86 3.20
C GLU A 88 21.46 7.63 2.46
N ALA A 89 21.21 7.75 1.15
CA ALA A 89 20.67 6.70 0.29
C ALA A 89 21.71 5.60 -0.01
N GLY A 90 22.10 4.86 1.03
CA GLY A 90 23.00 3.71 1.02
C GLY A 90 22.27 2.42 1.42
N ALA A 91 22.93 1.56 2.20
CA ALA A 91 22.39 0.26 2.62
C ALA A 91 21.06 0.37 3.41
N GLU A 92 20.88 1.44 4.17
CA GLU A 92 19.69 1.68 5.00
C GLU A 92 18.42 1.89 4.14
N SER A 93 18.53 2.68 3.06
CA SER A 93 17.43 2.88 2.12
C SER A 93 16.96 1.57 1.49
N ARG A 94 17.87 0.63 1.22
CA ARG A 94 17.55 -0.69 0.68
C ARG A 94 16.76 -1.54 1.69
N VAL A 95 17.12 -1.50 2.97
CA VAL A 95 16.39 -2.22 4.02
C VAL A 95 14.97 -1.67 4.16
N MET A 96 14.82 -0.34 4.16
CA MET A 96 13.50 0.30 4.20
C MET A 96 12.64 -0.02 2.98
N LEU A 97 13.23 -0.08 1.77
CA LEU A 97 12.51 -0.47 0.56
C LEU A 97 12.03 -1.93 0.60
N ILE A 98 12.84 -2.84 1.13
CA ILE A 98 12.43 -4.25 1.33
C ILE A 98 11.27 -4.33 2.33
N GLN A 99 11.38 -3.60 3.45
CA GLN A 99 10.30 -3.56 4.45
C GLN A 99 9.02 -2.96 3.88
N TRP A 100 9.14 -1.87 3.12
CA TRP A 100 8.03 -1.23 2.41
C TRP A 100 7.34 -2.21 1.44
N GLY A 101 8.12 -3.00 0.70
CA GLY A 101 7.61 -4.03 -0.22
C GLY A 101 6.88 -5.15 0.52
N ARG A 102 7.42 -5.63 1.65
CA ARG A 102 6.74 -6.65 2.48
C ARG A 102 5.40 -6.16 3.00
N LEU A 103 5.35 -4.92 3.51
CA LEU A 103 4.11 -4.32 3.99
C LEU A 103 3.07 -4.16 2.87
N HIS A 104 3.51 -3.78 1.67
CA HIS A 104 2.64 -3.71 0.50
C HIS A 104 2.09 -5.07 0.09
N ASN A 105 2.89 -6.14 0.16
CA ASN A 105 2.43 -7.50 -0.13
C ASN A 105 1.35 -7.95 0.86
N VAL A 106 1.54 -7.70 2.16
CA VAL A 106 0.51 -8.01 3.18
C VAL A 106 -0.77 -7.25 2.90
N ARG A 107 -0.67 -5.96 2.57
CA ARG A 107 -1.81 -5.12 2.21
C ARG A 107 -2.58 -5.67 1.01
N SER A 108 -1.86 -6.06 -0.04
CA SER A 108 -2.46 -6.66 -1.25
C SER A 108 -3.14 -8.00 -0.94
N ALA A 109 -2.53 -8.83 -0.09
CA ALA A 109 -3.10 -10.11 0.32
C ALA A 109 -4.40 -9.93 1.12
N LEU A 110 -4.45 -8.96 2.04
CA LEU A 110 -5.67 -8.63 2.79
C LEU A 110 -6.80 -8.17 1.87
N ARG A 111 -6.49 -7.31 0.88
CA ARG A 111 -7.49 -6.87 -0.11
C ARG A 111 -8.01 -8.05 -0.94
N ALA A 112 -7.13 -8.93 -1.40
CA ALA A 112 -7.52 -10.12 -2.15
C ALA A 112 -8.40 -11.06 -1.31
N ALA A 113 -8.02 -11.30 -0.05
CA ALA A 113 -8.81 -12.12 0.87
C ALA A 113 -10.21 -11.54 1.12
N SER A 114 -10.32 -10.22 1.30
CA SER A 114 -11.62 -9.54 1.43
C SER A 114 -12.48 -9.72 0.17
N THR A 115 -11.89 -9.58 -1.03
CA THR A 115 -12.61 -9.85 -2.29
C THR A 115 -13.13 -11.28 -2.37
N VAL A 116 -12.32 -12.27 -2.00
CA VAL A 116 -12.75 -13.68 -1.98
C VAL A 116 -13.91 -13.90 -0.99
N LEU A 117 -13.85 -13.29 0.20
CA LEU A 117 -14.92 -13.37 1.20
C LEU A 117 -16.22 -12.76 0.70
N PHE A 118 -16.17 -11.60 0.03
CA PHE A 118 -17.35 -11.00 -0.57
C PHE A 118 -17.92 -11.82 -1.72
N LEU A 119 -17.08 -12.40 -2.59
CA LEU A 119 -17.54 -13.30 -3.65
C LEU A 119 -18.20 -14.56 -3.08
N TRP A 120 -17.67 -15.11 -1.99
CA TRP A 120 -18.30 -16.23 -1.29
C TRP A 120 -19.65 -15.81 -0.71
N GLY A 121 -19.70 -14.74 0.10
CA GLY A 121 -20.94 -14.23 0.66
C GLY A 121 -22.00 -14.02 -0.41
N PHE A 122 -21.61 -13.40 -1.54
CA PHE A 122 -22.48 -13.23 -2.69
C PHE A 122 -23.02 -14.55 -3.22
N ALA A 123 -22.14 -15.51 -3.55
CA ALA A 123 -22.55 -16.82 -4.09
C ALA A 123 -23.44 -17.63 -3.14
N ALA A 124 -23.36 -17.39 -1.82
CA ALA A 124 -24.15 -18.10 -0.82
C ALA A 124 -25.49 -17.45 -0.48
N THR A 125 -25.65 -16.17 -0.82
CA THR A 125 -26.90 -15.41 -0.63
C THR A 125 -27.68 -15.26 -1.95
N SER A 126 -27.15 -15.85 -3.04
CA SER A 126 -27.76 -15.94 -4.38
C SER A 126 -28.69 -17.15 -4.47
#